data_AF-A0A6B2DSZ0-F1
#
_entry.id   AF-A0A6B2DSZ0-F1
#
_cell.length_a   1.000
_cell.length_b   1.000
_cell.length_c   1.000
_cell.angle_alpha   90.00
_cell.angle_beta   90.00
_cell.angle_gamma   90.00
#
_symmetry.space_group_name_H-M   'P 1'
#
loop_
_entity.id
_entity.type
_entity.pdbx_description
1 polymer ?
#
loop_
_entity_poly.entity_id
_entity_poly.type
_entity_poly.pdbx_seq_one_letter_code
_entity_poly.pdbx_strand_id
1 'polypeptide(L)'
;MKFTFYFHAVGEEIAALAGEWAAELGASLVAERLFPGHEACLMDVNEAGRVIRDDTTVNRISLVPARVELKADSALDFAKKNPGSLFILLGRQHDSQLKETVVSGMADDAAVVRKWKNIRDRARRSMVKISRVENTVTGTSVEVKGHYCTHEVKRLADSGLLLVGGTEWTRYTL
;
A
#
# COMPACT_ATOMS: atom_id res chain seq x y z
N MET A 1 1.45 -2.22 19.08
CA MET A 1 1.00 -0.90 18.54
C MET A 1 0.60 -1.02 17.08
N LYS A 2 -0.46 -0.34 16.63
CA LYS A 2 -0.96 -0.37 15.24
C LYS A 2 -0.45 0.82 14.43
N PHE A 3 -0.19 0.60 13.15
CA PHE A 3 0.22 1.60 12.18
C PHE A 3 -0.66 1.47 10.93
N THR A 4 -1.14 2.60 10.41
CA THR A 4 -1.85 2.67 9.12
C THR A 4 -1.52 3.97 8.39
N PHE A 5 -1.43 3.89 7.07
CA PHE A 5 -1.21 5.01 6.15
C PHE A 5 -1.90 4.71 4.82
N TYR A 6 -2.55 5.73 4.25
CA TYR A 6 -3.39 5.61 3.07
C TYR A 6 -2.90 6.57 1.98
N PHE A 7 -2.74 6.08 0.75
CA PHE A 7 -2.41 6.93 -0.39
C PHE A 7 -2.76 6.28 -1.73
N HIS A 8 -2.82 7.08 -2.79
CA HIS A 8 -2.93 6.61 -4.18
C HIS A 8 -1.57 6.73 -4.88
N ALA A 9 -1.15 5.64 -5.52
CA ALA A 9 0.06 5.54 -6.33
C ALA A 9 -0.16 4.49 -7.41
N VAL A 10 0.50 4.63 -8.56
CA VAL A 10 0.49 3.55 -9.57
C VAL A 10 1.42 2.41 -9.15
N GLY A 11 1.25 1.23 -9.74
CA GLY A 11 2.00 0.02 -9.35
C GLY A 11 3.53 0.19 -9.34
N GLU A 12 4.08 0.90 -10.32
CA GLU A 12 5.53 1.16 -10.42
C GLU A 12 6.03 2.08 -9.30
N GLU A 13 5.25 3.09 -8.91
CA GLU A 13 5.58 3.95 -7.77
C GLU A 13 5.51 3.17 -6.45
N ILE A 14 4.52 2.29 -6.30
CA ILE A 14 4.42 1.40 -5.13
C ILE A 14 5.63 0.48 -5.06
N ALA A 15 6.07 -0.10 -6.18
CA ALA A 15 7.24 -0.95 -6.24
C ALA A 15 8.52 -0.21 -5.81
N ALA A 16 8.73 0.99 -6.33
CA ALA A 16 9.86 1.84 -5.97
C ALA A 16 9.85 2.17 -4.47
N LEU A 17 8.71 2.63 -3.94
CA LEU A 17 8.55 2.92 -2.51
C LEU A 17 8.79 1.67 -1.65
N ALA A 18 8.22 0.52 -2.02
CA ALA A 18 8.42 -0.73 -1.30
C ALA A 18 9.89 -1.15 -1.27
N GLY A 19 10.61 -0.99 -2.39
CA GLY A 19 12.05 -1.25 -2.48
C GLY A 19 12.88 -0.34 -1.58
N GLU A 20 12.65 0.97 -1.64
CA GLU A 20 13.33 1.94 -0.77
C GLU A 20 13.08 1.65 0.71
N TRP A 21 11.82 1.37 1.08
CA TRP A 21 11.45 1.08 2.46
C TRP A 21 12.00 -0.26 2.93
N ALA A 22 12.06 -1.27 2.05
CA ALA A 22 12.68 -2.54 2.36
C ALA A 22 14.17 -2.38 2.66
N ALA A 23 14.89 -1.61 1.83
CA ALA A 23 16.30 -1.30 2.05
C ALA A 23 16.52 -0.55 3.38
N GLU A 24 15.72 0.48 3.68
CA GLU A 24 15.81 1.24 4.94
C GLU A 24 15.52 0.37 6.17
N LEU A 25 14.58 -0.56 6.06
CA LEU A 25 14.20 -1.45 7.15
C LEU A 25 15.15 -2.66 7.29
N GLY A 26 15.98 -2.93 6.29
CA GLY A 26 16.72 -4.19 6.18
C GLY A 26 15.78 -5.39 6.00
N ALA A 27 14.67 -5.18 5.29
CA ALA A 27 13.59 -6.14 5.14
C ALA A 27 13.64 -6.85 3.77
N SER A 28 13.13 -8.08 3.74
CA SER A 28 12.83 -8.80 2.50
C SER A 28 11.49 -8.35 1.94
N LEU A 29 11.36 -8.35 0.60
CA LEU A 29 10.10 -8.15 -0.09
C LEU A 29 9.43 -9.50 -0.36
N VAL A 30 8.13 -9.57 -0.09
CA VAL A 30 7.30 -10.73 -0.33
C VAL A 30 6.05 -10.30 -1.09
N ALA A 31 5.77 -10.94 -2.22
CA ALA A 31 4.50 -10.78 -2.91
C ALA A 31 3.49 -11.79 -2.35
N GLU A 32 2.27 -11.32 -2.09
CA GLU A 32 1.21 -12.13 -1.51
C GLU A 32 -0.06 -12.12 -2.35
N ARG A 33 -0.61 -13.32 -2.57
CA ARG A 33 -1.92 -13.57 -3.17
C ARG A 33 -2.85 -14.01 -2.07
N LEU A 34 -4.02 -13.38 -1.98
CA LEU A 34 -4.97 -13.61 -0.87
C LEU A 34 -6.12 -14.55 -1.27
N PHE A 35 -6.34 -14.73 -2.58
CA PHE A 35 -7.43 -15.50 -3.15
C PHE A 35 -6.95 -16.22 -4.43
N PRO A 36 -7.45 -17.44 -4.75
CA PRO A 36 -8.40 -18.27 -3.99
C PRO A 36 -7.79 -18.98 -2.77
N GLY A 37 -6.47 -19.03 -2.67
CA GLY A 37 -5.73 -19.47 -1.49
C GLY A 37 -4.66 -18.43 -1.15
N HIS A 38 -4.16 -18.49 0.08
CA HIS A 38 -3.04 -17.64 0.49
C HIS A 38 -1.73 -18.20 -0.07
N GLU A 39 -1.00 -17.37 -0.80
CA GLU A 39 0.35 -17.67 -1.27
C GLU A 39 1.28 -16.50 -0.97
N ALA A 40 2.52 -16.82 -0.59
CA ALA A 40 3.57 -15.84 -0.35
C ALA A 40 4.86 -16.29 -1.04
N CYS A 41 5.46 -15.42 -1.86
CA CYS A 41 6.75 -15.69 -2.49
C CYS A 41 7.71 -14.52 -2.28
N LEU A 42 9.00 -14.85 -2.05
CA LEU A 42 10.05 -13.84 -2.03
C LEU A 42 10.10 -13.14 -3.40
N MET A 43 10.29 -11.84 -3.34
CA MET A 43 10.31 -10.98 -4.52
C MET A 43 11.62 -10.20 -4.55
N ASP A 44 12.30 -10.23 -5.71
CA ASP A 44 13.42 -9.34 -5.96
C ASP A 44 12.90 -7.91 -6.14
N VAL A 45 13.56 -6.95 -5.49
CA VAL A 45 13.23 -5.52 -5.60
C VAL A 45 13.24 -5.03 -7.05
N ASN A 46 14.14 -5.55 -7.88
CA ASN A 46 14.27 -5.16 -9.28
C ASN A 46 13.13 -5.71 -10.14
N GLU A 47 12.45 -6.75 -9.67
CA GLU A 47 11.32 -7.37 -10.37
C GLU A 47 9.96 -6.89 -9.86
N ALA A 48 9.93 -6.21 -8.71
CA ALA A 48 8.69 -5.81 -8.03
C ALA A 48 7.74 -5.01 -8.93
N GLY A 49 8.27 -4.06 -9.71
CA GLY A 49 7.45 -3.25 -10.62
C GLY A 49 6.79 -4.10 -11.71
N ARG A 50 7.55 -5.02 -12.30
CA ARG A 50 7.03 -5.96 -13.31
C ARG A 50 5.97 -6.88 -12.70
N VAL A 51 6.24 -7.45 -11.52
CA VAL A 51 5.30 -8.35 -10.84
C VAL A 51 3.98 -7.65 -10.50
N ILE A 52 4.04 -6.45 -9.91
CA ILE A 52 2.83 -5.70 -9.53
C ILE A 52 1.99 -5.32 -10.75
N ARG A 53 2.64 -4.98 -11.88
CA ARG A 53 1.96 -4.58 -13.11
C ARG A 53 1.37 -5.78 -13.87
N ASP A 54 2.15 -6.85 -14.01
CA ASP A 54 1.84 -7.93 -14.93
C ASP A 54 1.06 -9.08 -14.24
N ASP A 55 1.17 -9.23 -12.91
CA ASP A 55 0.45 -10.23 -12.13
C ASP A 55 -0.64 -9.58 -11.26
N THR A 56 -1.85 -9.50 -11.83
CA THR A 56 -3.03 -8.95 -11.15
C THR A 56 -3.53 -9.79 -9.97
N THR A 57 -2.99 -11.00 -9.77
CA THR A 57 -3.34 -11.86 -8.63
C THR A 57 -2.60 -11.45 -7.35
N VAL A 58 -1.49 -10.71 -7.46
CA VAL A 58 -0.80 -10.13 -6.30
C VAL A 58 -1.68 -9.03 -5.70
N ASN A 59 -2.02 -9.17 -4.43
CA ASN A 59 -2.89 -8.21 -3.74
C ASN A 59 -2.13 -7.39 -2.70
N ARG A 60 -1.00 -7.90 -2.21
CA ARG A 60 -0.27 -7.31 -1.10
C ARG A 60 1.22 -7.54 -1.26
N ILE A 61 2.01 -6.52 -0.92
CA ILE A 61 3.46 -6.63 -0.74
C ILE A 61 3.76 -6.55 0.75
N SER A 62 4.58 -7.46 1.25
CA SER A 62 5.04 -7.51 2.63
C SER A 62 6.51 -7.19 2.73
N LEU A 63 6.86 -6.28 3.65
CA LEU A 63 8.22 -5.95 4.02
C LEU A 63 8.51 -6.65 5.34
N VAL A 64 9.28 -7.74 5.29
CA VAL A 64 9.54 -8.63 6.41
C VAL A 64 10.95 -8.41 6.95
N PRO A 65 11.15 -7.90 8.18
CA PRO A 65 12.45 -7.44 8.69
C PRO A 65 13.46 -8.56 9.05
N ALA A 66 13.05 -9.83 9.02
CA ALA A 66 13.83 -10.96 9.50
C ALA A 66 13.76 -12.15 8.53
N ARG A 67 14.18 -13.34 8.97
CA ARG A 67 14.04 -14.59 8.21
C ARG A 67 12.55 -14.81 7.91
N VAL A 68 12.22 -14.76 6.62
CA VAL A 68 10.85 -14.86 6.14
C VAL A 68 10.33 -16.29 6.28
N GLU A 69 9.20 -16.44 6.97
CA GLU A 69 8.44 -17.69 7.01
C GLU A 69 7.31 -17.64 5.98
N LEU A 70 7.58 -18.19 4.79
CA LEU A 70 6.64 -18.19 3.65
C LEU A 70 5.50 -19.18 3.81
N LYS A 71 5.69 -20.26 4.58
CA LYS A 71 4.69 -21.31 4.76
C LYS A 71 3.62 -20.85 5.75
N ALA A 72 2.52 -20.31 5.22
CA ALA A 72 1.39 -19.86 6.01
C ALA A 72 0.06 -20.21 5.33
N ASP A 73 -0.91 -20.69 6.13
CA ASP A 73 -2.19 -21.17 5.64
C ASP A 73 -3.18 -20.04 5.33
N SER A 74 -2.88 -18.83 5.81
CA SER A 74 -3.68 -17.63 5.59
C SER A 74 -2.83 -16.36 5.75
N ALA A 75 -3.36 -15.24 5.27
CA ALA A 75 -2.75 -13.92 5.45
C ALA A 75 -2.58 -13.52 6.93
N LEU A 76 -3.46 -14.00 7.80
CA LEU A 76 -3.39 -13.77 9.24
C LEU A 76 -2.31 -14.65 9.88
N ASP A 77 -2.22 -15.91 9.47
CA ASP A 77 -1.16 -16.82 9.91
C ASP A 77 0.22 -16.31 9.46
N PHE A 78 0.32 -15.81 8.22
CA PHE A 78 1.54 -15.18 7.71
C PHE A 78 1.97 -13.99 8.57
N ALA A 79 1.04 -13.10 8.94
CA ALA A 79 1.32 -11.96 9.80
C ALA A 79 1.75 -12.37 11.22
N LYS A 80 1.23 -13.48 11.76
CA LYS A 80 1.65 -14.04 13.06
C LYS A 80 3.05 -14.62 13.01
N LYS A 81 3.39 -15.35 11.94
CA LYS A 81 4.70 -15.97 11.73
C LYS A 81 5.79 -14.95 11.39
N ASN A 82 5.41 -13.81 10.83
CA ASN A 82 6.32 -12.74 10.43
C ASN A 82 6.02 -11.44 11.21
N PRO A 83 6.21 -11.41 12.55
CA PRO A 83 5.91 -10.25 13.37
C PRO A 83 6.82 -9.07 12.99
N GLY A 84 6.31 -7.85 13.14
CA GLY A 84 7.06 -6.65 12.74
C GLY A 84 7.15 -6.44 11.23
N SER A 85 6.32 -7.12 10.45
CA SER A 85 6.17 -6.85 9.01
C SER A 85 5.33 -5.61 8.75
N LEU A 86 5.66 -4.91 7.67
CA LEU A 86 4.85 -3.82 7.11
C LEU A 86 4.16 -4.33 5.84
N PHE A 87 2.84 -4.20 5.79
CA PHE A 87 1.98 -4.71 4.73
C PHE A 87 1.50 -3.58 3.84
N ILE A 88 1.72 -3.68 2.54
CA ILE A 88 1.24 -2.75 1.52
C ILE A 88 0.14 -3.46 0.72
N LEU A 89 -1.11 -3.21 1.05
CA LEU A 89 -2.25 -3.67 0.27
C LEU A 89 -2.36 -2.82 -0.99
N LEU A 90 -2.26 -3.45 -2.15
CA LEU A 90 -2.21 -2.79 -3.44
C LEU A 90 -3.61 -2.30 -3.85
N GLY A 91 -3.68 -1.01 -4.20
CA GLY A 91 -4.84 -0.46 -4.87
C GLY A 91 -4.94 -1.00 -6.30
N ARG A 92 -6.07 -1.60 -6.66
CA ARG A 92 -6.34 -1.98 -8.06
C ARG A 92 -6.34 -0.75 -8.96
N GLN A 93 -5.66 -0.87 -10.09
CA GLN A 93 -5.62 0.12 -11.15
C GLN A 93 -6.40 -0.39 -12.36
N HIS A 94 -7.30 0.45 -12.84
CA HIS A 94 -8.05 0.30 -14.09
C HIS A 94 -7.83 1.58 -14.93
N ASP A 95 -8.18 1.54 -16.21
CA ASP A 95 -7.92 2.67 -17.12
C ASP A 95 -8.54 4.00 -16.66
N SER A 96 -9.69 3.94 -16.00
CA SER A 96 -10.42 5.12 -15.53
C SER A 96 -10.39 5.32 -14.02
N GLN A 97 -9.86 4.36 -13.25
CA GLN A 97 -9.93 4.41 -11.78
C GLN A 97 -8.67 3.84 -11.13
N LEU A 98 -8.25 4.49 -10.05
CA LEU A 98 -7.18 4.01 -9.18
C LEU A 98 -7.68 3.91 -7.75
N LYS A 99 -7.60 2.71 -7.20
CA LYS A 99 -7.98 2.40 -5.83
C LYS A 99 -6.88 2.81 -4.84
N GLU A 100 -7.28 3.17 -3.63
CA GLU A 100 -6.36 3.51 -2.55
C GLU A 100 -5.47 2.32 -2.16
N THR A 101 -4.19 2.61 -1.97
CA THR A 101 -3.19 1.72 -1.40
C THR A 101 -3.14 1.93 0.12
N VAL A 102 -3.08 0.82 0.87
CA VAL A 102 -3.07 0.85 2.33
C VAL A 102 -1.79 0.23 2.85
N VAL A 103 -1.01 1.02 3.59
CA VAL A 103 0.15 0.52 4.33
C VAL A 103 -0.26 0.32 5.77
N SER A 104 -0.06 -0.88 6.30
CA SER A 104 -0.43 -1.22 7.66
C SER A 104 0.57 -2.14 8.31
N GLY A 105 0.61 -2.14 9.63
CA GLY A 105 1.52 -3.00 10.39
C GLY A 105 1.14 -3.05 11.86
N MET A 106 1.55 -4.12 12.52
CA MET A 106 1.43 -4.26 13.96
C MET A 106 2.73 -4.83 14.52
N ALA A 107 3.29 -4.12 15.50
CA ALA A 107 4.47 -4.57 16.22
C ALA A 107 4.38 -4.11 17.68
N ASP A 108 4.88 -4.95 18.58
CA ASP A 108 4.98 -4.62 20.00
C ASP A 108 6.26 -3.84 20.31
N ASP A 109 7.31 -4.05 19.51
CA ASP A 109 8.54 -3.28 19.60
C ASP A 109 8.34 -1.82 19.14
N ALA A 110 8.48 -0.89 20.09
CA ALA A 110 8.39 0.53 19.83
C ALA A 110 9.46 1.05 18.85
N ALA A 111 10.63 0.41 18.77
CA ALA A 111 11.68 0.76 17.82
C ALA A 111 11.25 0.48 16.37
N VAL A 112 10.64 -0.69 16.12
CA VAL A 112 10.09 -1.04 14.80
C VAL A 112 9.03 -0.02 14.37
N VAL A 113 8.09 0.30 15.26
CA VAL A 113 7.03 1.26 14.92
C VAL A 113 7.56 2.68 14.72
N ARG A 114 8.62 3.09 15.41
CA ARG A 114 9.29 4.37 15.14
C ARG A 114 9.85 4.42 13.71
N LYS A 115 10.46 3.34 13.22
CA LYS A 115 10.94 3.26 11.82
C LYS A 115 9.77 3.44 10.83
N TRP A 116 8.65 2.76 11.06
CA TRP A 116 7.45 2.91 10.21
C TRP A 116 6.88 4.32 10.21
N LYS A 117 6.84 4.98 11.38
CA LYS A 117 6.41 6.38 11.50
C LYS A 117 7.33 7.31 10.70
N ASN A 118 8.65 7.08 10.73
CA ASN A 118 9.60 7.87 9.95
C ASN A 118 9.37 7.71 8.44
N ILE A 119 9.18 6.46 7.97
CA ILE A 119 8.84 6.17 6.57
C ILE A 119 7.57 6.91 6.16
N ARG A 120 6.50 6.77 6.94
CA ARG A 120 5.23 7.47 6.71
C ARG A 120 5.42 8.97 6.64
N ASP A 121 6.11 9.55 7.62
CA ASP A 121 6.24 10.99 7.73
C ASP A 121 7.11 11.54 6.59
N ARG A 122 8.08 10.77 6.07
CA ARG A 122 8.80 11.09 4.83
C ARG A 122 7.88 11.03 3.62
N ALA A 123 7.15 9.92 3.43
CA ALA A 123 6.22 9.76 2.32
C ALA A 123 5.15 10.87 2.28
N ARG A 124 4.57 11.22 3.44
CA ARG A 124 3.60 12.32 3.57
C ARG A 124 4.14 13.69 3.17
N ARG A 125 5.46 13.91 3.31
CA ARG A 125 6.10 15.18 2.90
C ARG A 125 6.38 15.25 1.41
N SER A 126 6.53 14.11 0.73
CA SER A 126 6.78 14.03 -0.70
C SER A 126 5.52 13.82 -1.55
N MET A 127 4.36 13.62 -0.91
CA MET A 127 3.09 13.36 -1.58
C MET A 127 2.15 14.57 -1.55
N VAL A 128 1.25 14.62 -2.52
CA VAL A 128 0.16 15.60 -2.59
C VAL A 128 -0.93 15.22 -1.60
N LYS A 129 -1.49 16.19 -0.88
CA LYS A 129 -2.64 15.97 0.01
C LYS A 129 -3.92 15.92 -0.80
N ILE A 130 -4.76 14.94 -0.48
CA ILE A 130 -6.16 14.89 -0.92
C ILE A 130 -6.99 15.73 0.05
N SER A 131 -7.85 16.60 -0.48
CA SER A 131 -8.61 17.57 0.33
C SER A 131 -10.01 17.09 0.67
N ARG A 132 -10.66 16.32 -0.20
CA ARG A 132 -12.06 15.92 -0.05
C ARG A 132 -12.30 14.46 -0.40
N VAL A 133 -13.35 13.93 0.22
CA VAL A 133 -13.95 12.66 -0.16
C VAL A 133 -15.44 12.87 -0.43
N GLU A 134 -15.98 12.14 -1.38
CA GLU A 134 -17.37 12.14 -1.79
C GLU A 134 -17.93 10.73 -1.74
N ASN A 135 -19.10 10.58 -1.13
CA ASN A 135 -19.91 9.38 -1.27
C ASN A 135 -20.67 9.44 -2.59
N THR A 136 -20.32 8.57 -3.54
CA THR A 136 -20.90 8.58 -4.89
C THR A 136 -22.36 8.12 -4.95
N VAL A 137 -22.86 7.49 -3.88
CA VAL A 137 -24.26 7.05 -3.76
C VAL A 137 -25.15 8.19 -3.25
N THR A 138 -24.67 8.97 -2.28
CA THR A 138 -25.47 10.03 -1.63
C THR A 138 -25.12 11.45 -2.09
N GLY A 139 -24.01 11.62 -2.82
CA GLY A 139 -23.44 12.92 -3.18
C GLY A 139 -22.86 13.69 -1.99
N THR A 140 -22.82 13.09 -0.80
CA THR A 140 -22.30 13.75 0.40
C THR A 140 -20.78 13.89 0.30
N SER A 141 -20.26 15.10 0.51
CA SER A 141 -18.83 15.36 0.47
C SER A 141 -18.33 16.01 1.75
N VAL A 142 -17.18 15.56 2.24
CA VAL A 142 -16.52 16.08 3.44
C VAL A 142 -15.04 16.31 3.18
N GLU A 143 -14.46 17.28 3.90
CA GLU A 143 -13.01 17.44 3.93
C GLU A 143 -12.36 16.28 4.69
N VAL A 144 -11.23 15.81 4.18
CA VAL A 144 -10.47 14.72 4.79
C VAL A 144 -9.05 15.14 5.11
N LYS A 145 -8.49 14.53 6.15
CA LYS A 145 -7.09 14.66 6.52
C LYS A 145 -6.45 13.29 6.48
N GLY A 146 -5.17 13.23 6.11
CA GLY A 146 -4.41 11.98 6.17
C GLY A 146 -4.50 11.09 4.94
N HIS A 147 -5.12 11.57 3.84
CA HIS A 147 -5.13 10.91 2.53
C HIS A 147 -4.21 11.67 1.56
N TYR A 148 -3.51 10.92 0.73
CA TYR A 148 -2.44 11.44 -0.11
C TYR A 148 -2.45 10.78 -1.48
N CYS A 149 -1.82 11.41 -2.45
CA CYS A 149 -1.44 10.75 -3.70
C CYS A 149 -0.03 11.15 -4.12
N THR A 150 0.60 10.33 -4.95
CA THR A 150 1.85 10.72 -5.60
C THR A 150 1.63 11.85 -6.60
N HIS A 151 2.73 12.49 -7.01
CA HIS A 151 2.67 13.56 -8.01
C HIS A 151 2.20 13.06 -9.38
N GLU A 152 2.59 11.84 -9.76
CA GLU A 152 2.13 11.25 -11.02
C GLU A 152 0.63 10.95 -10.97
N VAL A 153 0.13 10.41 -9.85
CA VAL A 153 -1.31 10.20 -9.68
C VAL A 153 -2.08 11.51 -9.71
N LYS A 154 -1.54 12.60 -9.14
CA LYS A 154 -2.15 13.93 -9.32
C LYS A 154 -2.28 14.29 -10.81
N ARG A 155 -1.20 14.14 -11.58
CA ARG A 155 -1.19 14.45 -13.02
C ARG A 155 -2.24 13.63 -13.78
N LEU A 156 -2.36 12.35 -13.44
CA LEU A 156 -3.37 11.46 -14.03
C LEU A 156 -4.79 11.86 -13.61
N ALA A 157 -5.00 12.25 -12.35
CA ALA A 157 -6.29 12.71 -11.85
C ALA A 157 -6.73 14.02 -12.53
N ASP A 158 -5.81 14.96 -12.73
CA ASP A 158 -6.04 16.19 -13.52
C ASP A 158 -6.43 15.86 -14.97
N SER A 159 -6.04 14.68 -15.48
CA SER A 159 -6.36 14.18 -16.82
C SER A 159 -7.63 13.30 -16.86
N GLY A 160 -8.32 13.14 -15.73
CA GLY A 160 -9.61 12.42 -15.64
C GLY A 160 -9.58 11.07 -14.92
N LEU A 161 -8.43 10.61 -14.40
CA LEU A 161 -8.37 9.39 -13.59
C LEU A 161 -9.15 9.59 -12.27
N LEU A 162 -10.05 8.67 -11.95
CA LEU A 162 -10.83 8.71 -10.71
C LEU A 162 -10.06 8.05 -9.57
N LEU A 163 -9.84 8.78 -8.47
CA LEU A 163 -9.26 8.22 -7.26
C LEU A 163 -10.39 7.68 -6.38
N VAL A 164 -10.37 6.38 -6.06
CA VAL A 164 -11.42 5.72 -5.28
C VAL A 164 -10.88 5.06 -4.01
N GLY A 165 -11.75 4.90 -3.01
CA GLY A 165 -11.39 4.28 -1.72
C GLY A 165 -11.46 2.77 -1.73
N GLY A 166 -11.57 2.19 -0.53
CA GLY A 166 -11.75 0.75 -0.34
C GLY A 166 -12.96 0.18 -1.11
N THR A 167 -13.93 1.03 -1.46
CA THR A 167 -15.09 0.74 -2.31
C THR A 167 -15.25 1.84 -3.37
N GLU A 168 -15.98 1.53 -4.44
CA GLU A 168 -16.35 2.49 -5.51
C GLU A 168 -17.33 3.57 -5.03
N TRP A 169 -17.89 3.40 -3.84
CA TRP A 169 -18.79 4.38 -3.22
C TRP A 169 -18.06 5.60 -2.68
N THR A 170 -16.73 5.56 -2.65
CA THR A 170 -15.89 6.61 -2.09
C THR A 170 -14.98 7.13 -3.19
N ARG A 171 -15.15 8.40 -3.56
CA ARG A 171 -14.29 9.09 -4.52
C ARG A 171 -13.50 10.19 -3.81
N TYR A 172 -12.23 10.33 -4.15
CA TYR A 172 -11.36 11.38 -3.63
C TYR A 172 -11.17 12.50 -4.64
N THR A 173 -11.02 13.72 -4.13
CA THR A 173 -10.74 14.93 -4.90
C THR A 173 -9.59 15.69 -4.26
N LEU A 174 -8.67 16.17 -5.11
CA LEU A 174 -7.47 16.90 -4.73
C LEU A 174 -7.80 18.36 -4.40
#